data_AF-A0A1B9E2E5-F1
#
_entry.id   AF-A0A1B9E2E5-F1
#
_cell.length_a   1.000
_cell.length_b   1.000
_cell.length_c   1.000
_cell.angle_alpha   90.00
_cell.angle_beta   90.00
_cell.angle_gamma   90.00
#
_symmetry.space_group_name_H-M   'P 1'
#
loop_
_entity.id
_entity.type
_entity.pdbx_description
1 polymer ?
#
loop_
_entity_poly.entity_id
_entity_poly.type
_entity_poly.pdbx_seq_one_letter_code
_entity_poly.pdbx_strand_id
1 'polypeptide(L)'
;MNCYIISFISMLFHCNNTSEITTANNGFSPKNTTLVYATTPKTGNITNALYSNYFEPRQLVFEKKTDTLKPKSLKITASAKKETTTPNTKPTSGTSPAMVVYKIFFDGRIEKHLPKSIKKGYENKYQYVYLDKFGQKYVLGIFTVYKTPTYRGTEGSFVNLINLEEVPKYFKKNQLQYLFKLDSKRSFVNEQTLASFLGAMLEVNYLDIGCNGFSHSDGSSRPSRSHINGNNGDFKYLRTDKEVQCGSGTSLNLIKEPQALDFVRQNKWNNALYKFGWKNFLGWSYTSKGKRRYLDHIPKNTANHFHHLHVQGYEPNFKEIRP
;
A
#
# COMPACT_ATOMS: atom_id res chain seq x y z
N MET A 1 3.12 -0.62 -43.64
CA MET A 1 2.71 -0.08 -42.32
C MET A 1 2.98 -1.16 -41.29
N ASN A 2 3.95 -0.95 -40.41
CA ASN A 2 4.36 -1.92 -39.40
C ASN A 2 3.45 -1.83 -38.17
N CYS A 3 2.77 -2.93 -37.85
CA CYS A 3 2.04 -3.11 -36.60
C CYS A 3 3.01 -3.51 -35.49
N TYR A 4 3.18 -2.64 -34.49
CA TYR A 4 3.84 -3.01 -33.24
C TYR A 4 2.83 -3.67 -32.30
N ILE A 5 3.04 -4.95 -32.03
CA ILE A 5 2.41 -5.69 -30.93
C ILE A 5 3.14 -5.30 -29.65
N ILE A 6 2.47 -4.58 -28.75
CA ILE A 6 2.98 -4.35 -27.39
C ILE A 6 2.53 -5.53 -26.53
N SER A 7 3.47 -6.44 -26.25
CA SER A 7 3.30 -7.52 -25.27
C SER A 7 3.57 -6.99 -23.86
N PHE A 8 2.57 -7.02 -22.98
CA PHE A 8 2.74 -6.74 -21.55
C PHE A 8 3.25 -8.01 -20.85
N ILE A 9 4.55 -8.04 -20.51
CA ILE A 9 5.12 -9.04 -19.61
C ILE A 9 4.70 -8.68 -18.18
N SER A 10 3.82 -9.50 -17.60
CA SER A 10 3.58 -9.52 -16.16
C SER A 10 4.74 -10.29 -15.51
N MET A 11 5.68 -9.58 -14.90
CA MET A 11 6.66 -10.20 -14.00
C MET A 11 5.97 -10.51 -12.67
N LEU A 12 5.51 -11.75 -12.50
CA LEU A 12 5.21 -12.30 -11.18
C LEU A 12 6.53 -12.57 -10.45
N PHE A 13 6.92 -11.69 -9.54
CA PHE A 13 7.92 -12.01 -8.53
C PHE A 13 7.24 -12.81 -7.41
N HIS A 14 7.29 -14.13 -7.51
CA HIS A 14 6.99 -15.01 -6.38
C HIS A 14 8.24 -15.13 -5.51
N CYS A 15 8.13 -14.77 -4.23
CA CYS A 15 9.14 -15.10 -3.23
C CYS A 15 8.89 -16.52 -2.70
N ASN A 16 9.37 -17.54 -3.42
CA ASN A 16 9.48 -18.90 -2.87
C ASN A 16 10.94 -19.16 -2.50
N ASN A 17 11.24 -19.19 -1.19
CA ASN A 17 12.45 -19.85 -0.67
C ASN A 17 12.02 -20.89 0.36
N THR A 18 11.91 -22.13 -0.10
CA THR A 18 11.97 -23.33 0.73
C THR A 18 13.44 -23.67 0.97
N SER A 19 13.93 -23.49 2.19
CA SER A 19 15.16 -24.15 2.65
C SER A 19 14.75 -25.43 3.38
N GLU A 20 14.77 -26.56 2.67
CA GLU A 20 14.84 -27.87 3.33
C GLU A 20 16.26 -28.09 3.82
N ILE A 21 16.38 -28.35 5.12
CA ILE A 21 17.61 -28.80 5.75
C ILE A 21 17.64 -30.31 5.59
N THR A 22 18.55 -30.82 4.79
CA THR A 22 18.98 -32.23 4.83
C THR A 22 20.50 -32.30 4.89
N THR A 23 20.97 -32.88 5.99
CA THR A 23 22.36 -33.22 6.26
C THR A 23 22.79 -34.42 5.42
N ALA A 24 23.88 -34.30 4.66
CA ALA A 24 24.77 -35.43 4.36
C ALA A 24 26.15 -34.93 3.91
N ASN A 25 27.18 -35.41 4.60
CA ASN A 25 28.59 -35.28 4.24
C ASN A 25 28.88 -35.96 2.90
N ASN A 26 29.76 -35.37 2.08
CA ASN A 26 30.95 -36.03 1.55
C ASN A 26 31.79 -35.04 0.75
N GLY A 27 33.10 -35.08 0.99
CA GLY A 27 34.08 -34.12 0.46
C GLY A 27 34.44 -34.36 -1.00
N PHE A 28 34.75 -33.26 -1.69
CA PHE A 28 35.71 -33.23 -2.77
C PHE A 28 36.15 -31.77 -3.02
N SER A 29 37.47 -31.54 -3.01
CA SER A 29 38.14 -30.29 -3.41
C SER A 29 38.40 -30.34 -4.92
N PRO A 30 38.32 -29.24 -5.69
CA PRO A 30 39.55 -28.50 -5.98
C PRO A 30 39.44 -26.97 -6.24
N LYS A 31 40.56 -26.30 -5.95
CA LYS A 31 41.20 -25.19 -6.68
C LYS A 31 40.61 -23.76 -6.59
N ASN A 32 41.23 -23.03 -5.67
CA ASN A 32 41.74 -21.64 -5.76
C ASN A 32 41.48 -20.87 -7.07
N THR A 33 40.74 -19.77 -6.95
CA THR A 33 41.03 -18.54 -7.71
C THR A 33 40.90 -17.36 -6.75
N THR A 34 42.05 -16.87 -6.30
CA THR A 34 42.20 -15.70 -5.44
C THR A 34 42.10 -14.45 -6.30
N LEU A 35 41.01 -13.67 -6.17
CA LEU A 35 41.00 -12.27 -6.60
C LEU A 35 41.31 -11.40 -5.39
N VAL A 36 42.52 -10.85 -5.44
CA VAL A 36 43.11 -9.92 -4.49
C VAL A 36 42.40 -8.57 -4.62
N TYR A 37 41.73 -8.10 -3.56
CA TYR A 37 41.48 -6.67 -3.38
C TYR A 37 42.37 -6.18 -2.25
N ALA A 38 43.34 -5.36 -2.63
CA ALA A 38 44.29 -4.75 -1.73
C ALA A 38 43.58 -3.79 -0.76
N THR A 39 43.83 -4.00 0.53
CA THR A 39 43.67 -2.99 1.58
C THR A 39 44.91 -2.10 1.61
N THR A 40 44.75 -0.79 1.72
CA THR A 40 45.47 0.03 2.73
C THR A 40 44.95 1.48 2.77
N PRO A 41 45.14 2.18 3.90
CA PRO A 41 44.37 3.35 4.31
C PRO A 41 45.07 4.67 3.97
N LYS A 42 44.31 5.76 3.85
CA LYS A 42 44.84 7.11 4.13
C LYS A 42 43.82 7.97 4.86
N THR A 43 44.29 8.41 6.02
CA THR A 43 43.84 9.56 6.80
C THR A 43 43.76 10.82 5.95
N GLY A 44 42.76 11.65 6.25
CA GLY A 44 42.62 12.99 5.66
C GLY A 44 41.42 13.71 6.24
N ASN A 45 41.66 14.55 7.25
CA ASN A 45 40.70 15.55 7.70
C ASN A 45 40.31 16.44 6.52
N ILE A 46 39.01 16.53 6.25
CA ILE A 46 38.45 17.62 5.45
C ILE A 46 37.23 18.19 6.16
N THR A 47 37.29 19.50 6.27
CA THR A 47 36.47 20.43 7.01
C THR A 47 35.06 20.59 6.45
N ASN A 48 34.15 21.02 7.34
CA ASN A 48 32.80 21.51 7.07
C ASN A 48 32.70 22.40 5.81
N ALA A 49 31.80 22.04 4.89
CA ALA A 49 30.98 22.96 4.10
C ALA A 49 29.94 22.14 3.31
N LEU A 50 28.79 22.74 3.00
CA LEU A 50 27.70 22.25 2.14
C LEU A 50 26.57 21.47 2.84
N TYR A 51 25.95 22.13 3.83
CA TYR A 51 24.50 22.09 4.01
C TYR A 51 23.91 23.39 3.46
N SER A 52 23.19 23.32 2.34
CA SER A 52 22.08 24.22 1.99
C SER A 52 21.64 23.93 0.56
N ASN A 53 20.31 23.92 0.37
CA ASN A 53 19.54 23.89 -0.87
C ASN A 53 18.88 22.53 -1.09
N TYR A 54 17.58 22.43 -0.75
CA TYR A 54 16.52 22.06 -1.70
C TYR A 54 15.14 22.25 -1.03
N PHE A 55 14.49 23.33 -1.48
CA PHE A 55 13.05 23.61 -1.54
C PHE A 55 12.18 23.53 -0.28
N GLU A 56 11.90 24.71 0.28
CA GLU A 56 10.66 24.95 1.03
C GLU A 56 9.43 24.99 0.10
N PRO A 57 8.25 24.56 0.57
CA PRO A 57 7.01 24.66 -0.19
C PRO A 57 6.57 26.13 -0.30
N ARG A 58 6.40 26.64 -1.53
CA ARG A 58 5.76 27.94 -1.75
C ARG A 58 4.33 27.90 -1.21
N GLN A 59 4.07 28.70 -0.18
CA GLN A 59 2.72 29.17 0.13
C GLN A 59 2.25 30.07 -1.02
N LEU A 60 1.10 29.74 -1.61
CA LEU A 60 0.37 30.65 -2.48
C LEU A 60 -0.34 31.68 -1.59
N VAL A 61 0.28 32.87 -1.47
CA VAL A 61 -0.38 34.06 -0.93
C VAL A 61 -1.08 34.77 -2.10
N PHE A 62 -2.41 34.88 -2.04
CA PHE A 62 -3.16 35.71 -2.96
C PHE A 62 -3.11 37.16 -2.48
N GLU A 63 -2.28 37.99 -3.12
CA GLU A 63 -2.38 39.44 -3.01
C GLU A 63 -3.44 39.97 -3.99
N LYS A 64 -4.47 40.64 -3.45
CA LYS A 64 -5.35 41.50 -4.23
C LYS A 64 -4.58 42.74 -4.64
N LYS A 65 -4.41 42.95 -5.95
CA LYS A 65 -4.18 44.29 -6.52
C LYS A 65 -5.27 44.60 -7.52
N THR A 66 -6.06 45.60 -7.19
CA THR A 66 -6.95 46.33 -8.09
C THR A 66 -6.10 47.23 -8.98
N ASP A 67 -6.31 47.18 -10.29
CA ASP A 67 -6.37 48.39 -11.10
C ASP A 67 -7.05 48.14 -12.45
N THR A 68 -7.90 49.11 -12.81
CA THR A 68 -8.85 49.14 -13.90
C THR A 68 -8.22 49.56 -15.23
N LEU A 69 -8.39 48.76 -16.29
CA LEU A 69 -8.23 49.25 -17.67
C LEU A 69 -9.37 48.70 -18.55
N LYS A 70 -10.08 49.64 -19.20
CA LYS A 70 -11.24 49.41 -20.10
C LYS A 70 -10.82 48.68 -21.39
N PRO A 71 -11.67 47.81 -21.96
CA PRO A 71 -11.37 47.14 -23.23
C PRO A 71 -11.71 48.03 -24.44
N LYS A 72 -10.80 48.09 -25.42
CA LYS A 72 -11.07 48.53 -26.80
C LYS A 72 -11.39 47.31 -27.66
N SER A 73 -12.49 47.41 -28.40
CA SER A 73 -13.02 46.41 -29.33
C SER A 73 -12.14 46.19 -30.56
N LEU A 74 -12.00 44.93 -31.01
CA LEU A 74 -11.87 44.63 -32.43
C LEU A 74 -12.45 43.25 -32.78
N LYS A 75 -13.23 43.25 -33.86
CA LYS A 75 -14.11 42.21 -34.38
C LYS A 75 -13.33 41.04 -34.99
N ILE A 76 -13.79 39.81 -34.75
CA ILE A 76 -13.51 38.68 -35.65
C ILE A 76 -14.85 38.02 -36.00
N THR A 77 -15.09 37.93 -37.30
CA THR A 77 -16.27 37.45 -38.01
C THR A 77 -16.44 35.94 -37.91
N ALA A 78 -17.68 35.51 -37.70
CA ALA A 78 -18.11 34.12 -37.77
C ALA A 78 -18.28 33.66 -39.22
N SER A 79 -17.82 32.44 -39.51
CA SER A 79 -18.33 31.63 -40.62
C SER A 79 -18.69 30.26 -40.09
N ALA A 80 -20.00 29.99 -40.09
CA ALA A 80 -20.59 28.72 -39.73
C ALA A 80 -20.33 27.67 -40.82
N LYS A 81 -19.94 26.46 -40.41
CA LYS A 81 -20.30 25.23 -41.13
C LYS A 81 -20.99 24.29 -40.15
N LYS A 82 -22.22 23.94 -40.55
CA LYS A 82 -23.20 23.10 -39.88
C LYS A 82 -22.90 21.65 -40.26
N GLU A 83 -22.71 20.77 -39.27
CA GLU A 83 -22.79 19.33 -39.49
C GLU A 83 -23.57 18.67 -38.33
N THR A 84 -24.86 18.51 -38.63
CA THR A 84 -25.72 17.35 -38.37
C THR A 84 -25.71 16.67 -37.00
N THR A 85 -26.74 17.01 -36.22
CA THR A 85 -27.27 16.29 -35.05
C THR A 85 -27.95 14.97 -35.41
N THR A 86 -27.64 13.90 -34.66
CA THR A 86 -28.55 12.83 -34.15
C THR A 86 -27.78 11.89 -33.20
N PRO A 87 -28.42 11.15 -32.28
CA PRO A 87 -29.10 11.59 -31.07
C PRO A 87 -28.41 11.07 -29.78
N ASN A 88 -28.78 11.66 -28.65
CA ASN A 88 -28.42 11.25 -27.28
C ASN A 88 -28.38 9.72 -27.06
N THR A 89 -27.17 9.18 -26.87
CA THR A 89 -27.00 7.94 -26.10
C THR A 89 -26.78 8.33 -24.64
N LYS A 90 -27.87 8.31 -23.89
CA LYS A 90 -27.94 8.17 -22.43
C LYS A 90 -26.75 7.31 -21.95
N PRO A 91 -25.97 7.71 -20.93
CA PRO A 91 -24.96 6.82 -20.38
C PRO A 91 -25.68 5.59 -19.85
N THR A 92 -25.54 4.48 -20.56
CA THR A 92 -26.08 3.20 -20.18
C THR A 92 -25.54 2.90 -18.80
N SER A 93 -26.43 2.89 -17.81
CA SER A 93 -26.15 2.45 -16.45
C SER A 93 -25.65 1.02 -16.54
N GLY A 94 -24.33 0.86 -16.61
CA GLY A 94 -23.70 -0.45 -16.56
C GLY A 94 -24.07 -1.06 -15.23
N THR A 95 -25.03 -1.98 -15.25
CA THR A 95 -25.45 -2.76 -14.10
C THR A 95 -24.20 -3.44 -13.58
N SER A 96 -23.68 -2.97 -12.44
CA SER A 96 -22.61 -3.66 -11.73
C SER A 96 -23.03 -5.13 -11.63
N PRO A 97 -22.16 -6.11 -11.94
CA PRO A 97 -22.48 -7.51 -11.69
C PRO A 97 -23.05 -7.60 -10.27
N ALA A 98 -24.16 -8.32 -10.12
CA ALA A 98 -24.87 -8.41 -8.86
C ALA A 98 -24.00 -9.21 -7.89
N MET A 99 -23.06 -8.53 -7.22
CA MET A 99 -22.06 -9.07 -6.32
C MET A 99 -21.75 -8.04 -5.23
N VAL A 100 -21.06 -8.45 -4.18
CA VAL A 100 -20.65 -7.53 -3.12
C VAL A 100 -19.56 -6.59 -3.64
N VAL A 101 -19.73 -5.28 -3.39
CA VAL A 101 -18.78 -4.24 -3.81
C VAL A 101 -18.30 -3.44 -2.61
N TYR A 102 -17.00 -3.42 -2.38
CA TYR A 102 -16.33 -2.49 -1.48
C TYR A 102 -15.99 -1.19 -2.23
N LYS A 103 -16.54 -0.07 -1.77
CA LYS A 103 -16.19 1.28 -2.22
C LYS A 103 -15.29 1.94 -1.19
N ILE A 104 -14.08 2.28 -1.61
CA ILE A 104 -13.06 2.93 -0.79
C ILE A 104 -12.99 4.38 -1.24
N PHE A 105 -13.32 5.31 -0.36
CA PHE A 105 -13.32 6.73 -0.69
C PHE A 105 -12.01 7.38 -0.28
N PHE A 106 -11.56 8.37 -1.05
CA PHE A 106 -10.34 9.13 -0.80
C PHE A 106 -10.29 9.78 0.60
N ASP A 107 -11.43 9.98 1.26
CA ASP A 107 -11.53 10.62 2.57
C ASP A 107 -11.39 9.62 3.74
N GLY A 108 -11.21 8.33 3.45
CA GLY A 108 -11.08 7.27 4.46
C GLY A 108 -12.37 6.50 4.72
N ARG A 109 -13.51 6.89 4.13
CA ARG A 109 -14.75 6.11 4.22
C ARG A 109 -14.64 4.81 3.43
N ILE A 110 -15.26 3.76 3.94
CA ILE A 110 -15.40 2.46 3.28
C ILE A 110 -16.87 2.05 3.33
N GLU A 111 -17.43 1.73 2.17
CA GLU A 111 -18.80 1.22 2.07
C GLU A 111 -18.81 -0.19 1.48
N LYS A 112 -19.50 -1.13 2.14
CA LYS A 112 -19.80 -2.45 1.58
C LYS A 112 -21.21 -2.46 1.03
N HIS A 113 -21.35 -2.57 -0.29
CA HIS A 113 -22.62 -2.59 -1.01
C HIS A 113 -23.02 -4.04 -1.25
N LEU A 114 -24.15 -4.47 -0.70
CA LEU A 114 -24.73 -5.78 -1.00
C LEU A 114 -25.75 -5.68 -2.14
N PRO A 115 -25.72 -6.61 -3.11
CA PRO A 115 -26.74 -6.66 -4.16
C PRO A 115 -28.04 -7.28 -3.61
N LYS A 116 -29.17 -7.04 -4.30
CA LYS A 116 -30.45 -7.70 -3.98
C LYS A 116 -30.38 -9.22 -4.12
N SER A 117 -29.65 -9.68 -5.14
CA SER A 117 -29.34 -11.08 -5.38
C SER A 117 -27.91 -11.19 -5.88
N ILE A 118 -27.20 -12.24 -5.49
CA ILE A 118 -25.85 -12.50 -6.01
C ILE A 118 -25.97 -13.32 -7.29
N LYS A 119 -25.27 -12.89 -8.35
CA LYS A 119 -25.19 -13.62 -9.61
C LYS A 119 -24.47 -14.95 -9.39
N LYS A 120 -24.97 -16.03 -9.99
CA LYS A 120 -24.34 -17.35 -9.97
C LYS A 120 -22.86 -17.26 -10.40
N GLY A 121 -21.96 -17.84 -9.60
CA GLY A 121 -20.51 -17.80 -9.80
C GLY A 121 -19.78 -16.60 -9.14
N TYR A 122 -20.51 -15.74 -8.43
CA TYR A 122 -19.97 -14.58 -7.69
C TYR A 122 -20.25 -14.63 -6.18
N GLU A 123 -20.75 -15.75 -5.67
CA GLU A 123 -21.13 -15.96 -4.26
C GLU A 123 -19.97 -15.69 -3.30
N ASN A 124 -18.75 -16.02 -3.72
CA ASN A 124 -17.51 -15.83 -2.97
C ASN A 124 -16.55 -14.84 -3.63
N LYS A 125 -17.05 -13.91 -4.46
CA LYS A 125 -16.22 -12.94 -5.19
C LYS A 125 -16.64 -11.52 -4.86
N TYR A 126 -15.71 -10.73 -4.35
CA TYR A 126 -15.98 -9.37 -3.89
C TYR A 126 -15.16 -8.38 -4.73
N GLN A 127 -15.81 -7.33 -5.22
CA GLN A 127 -15.16 -6.29 -6.02
C GLN A 127 -14.69 -5.15 -5.13
N TYR A 128 -13.48 -4.63 -5.37
CA TYR A 128 -12.93 -3.47 -4.69
C TYR A 128 -12.78 -2.30 -5.68
N VAL A 129 -13.34 -1.15 -5.31
CA VAL A 129 -13.34 0.06 -6.13
C VAL A 129 -12.88 1.23 -5.29
N TYR A 130 -11.88 1.96 -5.75
CA TYR A 130 -11.46 3.23 -5.16
C TYR A 130 -12.16 4.41 -5.84
N LEU A 131 -12.60 5.39 -5.06
CA LEU A 131 -13.18 6.65 -5.51
C LEU A 131 -12.28 7.79 -5.06
N ASP A 132 -11.73 8.53 -6.02
CA ASP A 132 -10.88 9.69 -5.71
C ASP A 132 -11.69 10.90 -5.21
N LYS A 133 -10.99 12.01 -4.94
CA LYS A 133 -11.59 13.27 -4.48
C LYS A 133 -12.61 13.90 -5.43
N PHE A 134 -12.59 13.51 -6.70
CA PHE A 134 -13.52 13.98 -7.73
C PHE A 134 -14.62 12.95 -8.02
N GLY A 135 -14.64 11.84 -7.28
CA GLY A 135 -15.57 10.73 -7.48
C GLY A 135 -15.21 9.84 -8.68
N GLN A 136 -14.02 10.00 -9.27
CA GLN A 136 -13.55 9.12 -10.34
C GLN A 136 -13.31 7.73 -9.76
N LYS A 137 -13.85 6.72 -10.46
CA LYS A 137 -13.80 5.32 -10.02
C LYS A 137 -12.60 4.58 -10.61
N TYR A 138 -11.97 3.77 -9.78
CA TYR A 138 -10.85 2.90 -10.12
C TYR A 138 -11.15 1.49 -9.61
N VAL A 139 -11.42 0.55 -10.51
CA VAL A 139 -11.59 -0.87 -10.15
C VAL A 139 -10.22 -1.44 -9.83
N LEU A 140 -10.05 -1.91 -8.59
CA LEU A 140 -8.78 -2.46 -8.09
C LEU A 140 -8.70 -3.97 -8.33
N GLY A 141 -9.85 -4.64 -8.34
CA GLY A 141 -9.93 -6.07 -8.65
C GLY A 141 -11.21 -6.71 -8.13
N ILE A 142 -11.32 -7.99 -8.42
CA ILE A 142 -12.33 -8.90 -7.87
C ILE A 142 -11.55 -10.03 -7.20
N PHE A 143 -11.78 -10.24 -5.90
CA PHE A 143 -11.03 -11.20 -5.11
C PHE A 143 -11.92 -12.30 -4.56
N THR A 144 -11.36 -13.50 -4.48
CA THR A 144 -12.02 -14.65 -3.84
C THR A 144 -12.02 -14.43 -2.34
N VAL A 145 -13.17 -14.69 -1.72
CA VAL A 145 -13.39 -14.62 -0.28
C VAL A 145 -13.59 -16.01 0.27
N TYR A 146 -12.83 -16.32 1.31
CA TYR A 146 -12.90 -17.57 2.06
C TYR A 146 -13.67 -17.31 3.35
N LYS A 147 -14.86 -17.90 3.46
CA LYS A 147 -15.65 -17.86 4.69
C LYS A 147 -15.05 -18.86 5.68
N THR A 148 -14.45 -18.33 6.74
CA THR A 148 -13.69 -19.10 7.74
C THR A 148 -14.35 -18.93 9.11
N PRO A 149 -14.46 -19.97 9.94
CA PRO A 149 -14.88 -19.81 11.34
C PRO A 149 -13.99 -18.78 12.04
N THR A 150 -14.60 -17.87 12.80
CA THR A 150 -13.82 -16.84 13.51
C THR A 150 -12.91 -17.51 14.52
N TYR A 151 -11.60 -17.31 14.40
CA TYR A 151 -10.63 -17.82 15.36
C TYR A 151 -10.88 -17.17 16.73
N ARG A 152 -11.11 -18.02 17.75
CA ARG A 152 -11.56 -17.61 19.11
C ARG A 152 -12.87 -16.82 19.13
N GLY A 153 -13.69 -16.92 18.08
CA GLY A 153 -15.05 -16.41 18.10
C GLY A 153 -16.03 -17.38 18.75
N THR A 154 -17.29 -16.97 18.86
CA THR A 154 -18.37 -17.85 19.28
C THR A 154 -18.66 -18.89 18.20
N GLU A 155 -19.21 -20.04 18.59
CA GLU A 155 -19.65 -21.06 17.64
C GLU A 155 -20.63 -20.45 16.61
N GLY A 156 -20.50 -20.87 15.35
CA GLY A 156 -21.29 -20.33 14.24
C GLY A 156 -20.92 -18.92 13.78
N SER A 157 -19.94 -18.25 14.41
CA SER A 157 -19.41 -16.98 13.91
C SER A 157 -18.38 -17.20 12.79
N PHE A 158 -18.44 -16.36 11.76
CA PHE A 158 -17.56 -16.46 10.60
C PHE A 158 -16.90 -15.11 10.30
N VAL A 159 -15.68 -15.18 9.78
CA VAL A 159 -14.95 -14.09 9.18
C VAL A 159 -14.67 -14.42 7.72
N ASN A 160 -14.69 -13.39 6.89
CA ASN A 160 -14.35 -13.50 5.49
C ASN A 160 -12.89 -13.07 5.30
N LEU A 161 -12.05 -14.01 4.86
CA LEU A 161 -10.64 -13.80 4.62
C LEU A 161 -10.33 -13.81 3.13
N ILE A 162 -9.30 -13.05 2.75
CA ILE A 162 -8.79 -12.98 1.39
C ILE A 162 -7.30 -13.29 1.45
N ASN A 163 -6.84 -14.17 0.56
CA ASN A 163 -5.42 -14.48 0.44
C ASN A 163 -4.71 -13.35 -0.32
N LEU A 164 -3.81 -12.64 0.36
CA LEU A 164 -3.01 -11.58 -0.23
C LEU A 164 -2.14 -12.07 -1.38
N GLU A 165 -1.82 -13.37 -1.48
CA GLU A 165 -1.11 -13.92 -2.63
C GLU A 165 -1.89 -13.77 -3.94
N GLU A 166 -3.22 -13.80 -3.88
CA GLU A 166 -4.11 -13.65 -5.04
C GLU A 166 -4.39 -12.18 -5.41
N VAL A 167 -4.03 -11.24 -4.53
CA VAL A 167 -4.17 -9.81 -4.80
C VAL A 167 -3.02 -9.32 -5.69
N PRO A 168 -3.28 -8.58 -6.78
CA PRO A 168 -2.24 -7.98 -7.61
C PRO A 168 -1.30 -7.12 -6.76
N LYS A 169 -0.02 -7.46 -6.79
CA LYS A 169 1.03 -6.79 -6.00
C LYS A 169 1.34 -5.40 -6.51
N TYR A 170 1.14 -5.18 -7.80
CA TYR A 170 1.33 -3.91 -8.47
C TYR A 170 0.02 -3.40 -9.07
N PHE A 171 -0.21 -2.10 -8.95
CA PHE A 171 -1.29 -1.39 -9.62
C PHE A 171 -0.76 -0.06 -10.12
N LYS A 172 -1.17 0.36 -11.32
CA LYS A 172 -0.96 1.71 -11.82
C LYS A 172 -2.08 2.11 -12.76
N LYS A 173 -2.70 3.24 -12.47
CA LYS A 173 -3.68 3.88 -13.34
C LYS A 173 -3.67 5.38 -13.11
N ASN A 174 -3.35 6.14 -14.15
CA ASN A 174 -3.12 7.59 -14.06
C ASN A 174 -2.04 7.90 -13.00
N GLN A 175 -2.33 8.79 -12.04
CA GLN A 175 -1.42 9.14 -10.95
C GLN A 175 -1.49 8.16 -9.76
N LEU A 176 -2.45 7.24 -9.77
CA LEU A 176 -2.62 6.27 -8.70
C LEU A 176 -1.76 5.04 -8.96
N GLN A 177 -0.97 4.63 -7.98
CA GLN A 177 -0.16 3.43 -8.07
C GLN A 177 0.10 2.83 -6.69
N TYR A 178 0.43 1.54 -6.68
CA TYR A 178 1.09 0.92 -5.54
C TYR A 178 1.96 -0.25 -6.00
N LEU A 179 2.98 -0.58 -5.23
CA LEU A 179 3.63 -1.89 -5.23
C LEU A 179 3.84 -2.32 -3.79
N PHE A 180 3.36 -3.52 -3.45
CA PHE A 180 3.65 -4.15 -2.17
C PHE A 180 4.27 -5.53 -2.36
N LYS A 181 5.15 -5.92 -1.43
CA LYS A 181 5.72 -7.27 -1.34
C LYS A 181 5.20 -7.93 -0.07
N LEU A 182 4.72 -9.17 -0.20
CA LEU A 182 4.34 -10.00 0.94
C LEU A 182 5.54 -10.86 1.34
N ASP A 183 5.91 -10.81 2.61
CA ASP A 183 7.06 -11.52 3.19
C ASP A 183 6.61 -12.32 4.42
N SER A 184 5.59 -13.17 4.23
CA SER A 184 4.99 -13.93 5.32
C SER A 184 4.06 -15.02 4.84
N LYS A 185 4.04 -16.15 5.55
CA LYS A 185 2.99 -17.18 5.39
C LYS A 185 1.63 -16.74 5.96
N ARG A 186 1.60 -15.68 6.77
CA ARG A 186 0.36 -15.07 7.30
C ARG A 186 -0.28 -14.19 6.22
N SER A 187 -0.66 -14.80 5.10
CA SER A 187 -1.11 -14.10 3.90
C SER A 187 -2.59 -13.73 3.91
N PHE A 188 -3.35 -14.07 4.96
CA PHE A 188 -4.80 -13.89 4.95
C PHE A 188 -5.22 -12.62 5.69
N VAL A 189 -6.02 -11.80 5.02
CA VAL A 189 -6.51 -10.51 5.53
C VAL A 189 -8.04 -10.52 5.54
N ASN A 190 -8.66 -9.85 6.50
CA ASN A 190 -10.10 -9.67 6.52
C ASN A 190 -10.55 -8.83 5.31
N GLU A 191 -11.73 -9.12 4.75
CA GLU A 191 -12.30 -8.37 3.61
C GLU A 191 -12.34 -6.84 3.82
N GLN A 192 -12.75 -6.37 5.00
CA GLN A 192 -12.78 -4.95 5.32
C GLN A 192 -11.35 -4.41 5.43
N THR A 193 -10.47 -5.18 6.05
CA THR A 193 -9.06 -4.80 6.24
C THR A 193 -8.32 -4.68 4.91
N LEU A 194 -8.65 -5.50 3.91
CA LEU A 194 -8.13 -5.35 2.55
C LEU A 194 -8.54 -4.01 1.94
N ALA A 195 -9.81 -3.59 2.12
CA ALA A 195 -10.26 -2.27 1.65
C ALA A 195 -9.44 -1.14 2.28
N SER A 196 -9.19 -1.22 3.59
CA SER A 196 -8.36 -0.25 4.32
C SER A 196 -6.91 -0.25 3.83
N PHE A 197 -6.34 -1.43 3.60
CA PHE A 197 -4.97 -1.56 3.12
C PHE A 197 -4.81 -0.98 1.70
N LEU A 198 -5.72 -1.30 0.78
CA LEU A 198 -5.74 -0.76 -0.58
C LEU A 198 -5.89 0.77 -0.58
N GLY A 199 -6.79 1.32 0.25
CA GLY A 199 -6.97 2.76 0.40
C GLY A 199 -5.71 3.46 0.88
N ALA A 200 -5.06 2.91 1.91
CA ALA A 200 -3.82 3.46 2.44
C ALA A 200 -2.68 3.45 1.40
N MET A 201 -2.55 2.37 0.62
CA MET A 201 -1.51 2.27 -0.42
C MET A 201 -1.70 3.34 -1.52
N LEU A 202 -2.95 3.55 -1.95
CA LEU A 202 -3.29 4.56 -2.96
C LEU A 202 -3.18 6.00 -2.45
N GLU A 203 -3.33 6.23 -1.14
CA GLU A 203 -3.10 7.54 -0.52
C GLU A 203 -1.62 7.96 -0.69
N VAL A 204 -0.69 7.04 -0.44
CA VAL A 204 0.75 7.36 -0.43
C VAL A 204 1.44 7.16 -1.77
N ASN A 205 0.88 6.34 -2.67
CA ASN A 205 1.42 6.05 -4.00
C ASN A 205 2.86 5.52 -4.02
N TYR A 206 3.21 4.72 -3.01
CA TYR A 206 4.54 4.13 -2.85
C TYR A 206 4.68 2.80 -3.60
N LEU A 207 5.92 2.49 -3.99
CA LEU A 207 6.25 1.29 -4.76
C LEU A 207 7.11 0.28 -3.99
N ASP A 208 7.21 0.47 -2.68
CA ASP A 208 8.18 -0.17 -1.79
C ASP A 208 7.54 -0.48 -0.43
N ILE A 209 6.27 -0.92 -0.43
CA ILE A 209 5.57 -1.33 0.79
C ILE A 209 5.87 -2.82 1.08
N GLY A 210 6.54 -3.10 2.20
CA GLY A 210 6.74 -4.47 2.68
C GLY A 210 5.67 -4.88 3.69
N CYS A 211 5.00 -6.00 3.46
CA CYS A 211 3.98 -6.57 4.35
C CYS A 211 4.49 -7.88 4.97
N ASN A 212 4.60 -7.92 6.30
CA ASN A 212 5.01 -9.09 7.09
C ASN A 212 3.81 -9.96 7.54
N GLY A 213 2.66 -9.72 6.91
CA GLY A 213 1.45 -10.54 7.03
C GLY A 213 0.45 -10.06 8.07
N PHE A 214 -0.67 -10.78 8.09
CA PHE A 214 -1.85 -10.61 8.92
C PHE A 214 -2.13 -11.95 9.64
N SER A 215 -3.09 -12.75 9.18
CA SER A 215 -3.41 -14.06 9.75
C SER A 215 -3.03 -15.22 8.84
N HIS A 216 -3.08 -16.43 9.40
CA HIS A 216 -3.15 -17.68 8.63
C HIS A 216 -4.55 -17.86 8.03
N SER A 217 -4.71 -18.87 7.16
CA SER A 217 -5.96 -19.18 6.46
C SER A 217 -7.12 -19.55 7.39
N ASP A 218 -6.81 -20.06 8.57
CA ASP A 218 -7.76 -20.42 9.64
C ASP A 218 -8.09 -19.24 10.58
N GLY A 219 -7.58 -18.04 10.28
CA GLY A 219 -7.73 -16.86 11.13
C GLY A 219 -6.81 -16.84 12.36
N SER A 220 -6.01 -17.88 12.61
CA SER A 220 -5.01 -17.87 13.67
C SER A 220 -3.80 -17.00 13.29
N SER A 221 -2.91 -16.69 14.25
CA SER A 221 -1.84 -15.71 14.02
C SER A 221 -0.47 -16.07 14.56
N ARG A 222 -0.26 -17.31 15.05
CA ARG A 222 1.00 -17.69 15.72
C ARG A 222 2.22 -17.38 14.82
N PRO A 223 3.32 -16.84 15.39
CA PRO A 223 3.56 -16.60 16.82
C PRO A 223 2.88 -15.33 17.38
N SER A 224 2.39 -14.42 16.54
CA SER A 224 1.64 -13.24 16.99
C SER A 224 0.36 -13.63 17.72
N ARG A 225 -0.01 -12.85 18.73
CA ARG A 225 -1.25 -13.04 19.51
C ARG A 225 -2.38 -12.14 19.05
N SER A 226 -2.10 -11.10 18.26
CA SER A 226 -3.09 -10.05 17.93
C SER A 226 -3.52 -10.03 16.46
N HIS A 227 -2.81 -10.69 15.54
CA HIS A 227 -3.22 -10.71 14.12
C HIS A 227 -4.37 -11.66 13.79
N ILE A 228 -5.14 -12.06 14.79
CA ILE A 228 -6.25 -12.97 14.60
C ILE A 228 -7.28 -12.40 13.62
N ASN A 229 -7.88 -13.28 12.83
CA ASN A 229 -8.97 -12.99 11.90
C ASN A 229 -8.64 -11.91 10.85
N GLY A 230 -7.35 -11.66 10.59
CA GLY A 230 -6.89 -10.80 9.51
C GLY A 230 -7.13 -9.30 9.73
N ASN A 231 -7.36 -8.85 10.97
CA ASN A 231 -7.63 -7.44 11.29
C ASN A 231 -6.36 -6.61 11.53
N ASN A 232 -5.33 -7.21 12.12
CA ASN A 232 -4.07 -6.55 12.45
C ASN A 232 -2.96 -7.11 11.58
N GLY A 233 -1.98 -6.28 11.24
CA GLY A 233 -0.91 -6.63 10.32
C GLY A 233 0.43 -6.03 10.72
N ASP A 234 1.50 -6.57 10.16
CA ASP A 234 2.86 -6.05 10.32
C ASP A 234 3.35 -5.52 8.97
N PHE A 235 4.01 -4.36 8.98
CA PHE A 235 4.66 -3.77 7.81
C PHE A 235 6.14 -3.53 8.09
N LYS A 236 6.97 -3.66 7.06
CA LYS A 236 8.38 -3.26 7.14
C LYS A 236 8.45 -1.73 7.24
N TYR A 237 9.39 -1.24 8.04
CA TYR A 237 9.70 0.20 8.03
C TYR A 237 10.25 0.62 6.67
N LEU A 238 9.82 1.79 6.20
CA LEU A 238 10.27 2.37 4.94
C LEU A 238 11.71 2.85 5.03
N ARG A 239 12.50 2.49 4.03
CA ARG A 239 13.91 2.86 3.93
C ARG A 239 14.11 4.07 3.03
N THR A 240 15.18 4.83 3.28
CA THR A 240 15.59 5.96 2.43
C THR A 240 16.05 5.53 1.04
N ASP A 241 16.64 4.33 0.95
CA ASP A 241 17.04 3.67 -0.30
C ASP A 241 15.84 3.10 -1.09
N LYS A 242 14.65 3.05 -0.49
CA LYS A 242 13.40 2.49 -1.04
C LYS A 242 13.49 1.00 -1.38
N GLU A 243 14.47 0.29 -0.84
CA GLU A 243 14.59 -1.14 -1.04
C GLU A 243 13.60 -1.92 -0.18
N VAL A 244 12.98 -2.95 -0.76
CA VAL A 244 12.17 -3.92 -0.03
C VAL A 244 12.80 -5.29 -0.18
N GLN A 245 13.55 -5.67 0.82
CA GLN A 245 14.15 -6.99 0.95
C GLN A 245 13.11 -7.96 1.54
N CYS A 246 13.15 -9.23 1.11
CA CYS A 246 12.29 -10.30 1.63
C CYS A 246 13.13 -11.40 2.27
N GLY A 247 12.57 -12.10 3.25
CA GLY A 247 13.23 -13.16 4.00
C GLY A 247 13.48 -12.79 5.46
N SER A 248 13.80 -13.81 6.25
CA SER A 248 14.07 -13.65 7.68
C SER A 248 15.20 -12.65 7.95
N GLY A 249 15.00 -11.74 8.90
CA GLY A 249 16.02 -10.75 9.29
C GLY A 249 16.21 -9.57 8.35
N THR A 250 15.47 -9.48 7.23
CA THR A 250 15.65 -8.41 6.22
C THR A 250 14.89 -7.12 6.52
N SER A 251 14.06 -7.10 7.57
CA SER A 251 13.35 -5.86 7.93
C SER A 251 14.32 -4.86 8.56
N LEU A 252 14.20 -3.58 8.19
CA LEU A 252 15.03 -2.50 8.74
C LEU A 252 14.98 -2.52 10.28
N ASN A 253 16.14 -2.64 10.91
CA ASN A 253 16.28 -2.62 12.37
C ASN A 253 16.65 -1.21 12.85
N LEU A 254 15.71 -0.52 13.52
CA LEU A 254 15.89 0.86 13.98
C LEU A 254 16.86 1.04 15.15
N ILE A 255 17.27 -0.06 15.79
CA ILE A 255 18.35 -0.01 16.80
C ILE A 255 19.71 -0.02 16.10
N LYS A 256 19.87 -0.79 15.01
CA LYS A 256 21.14 -0.96 14.31
C LYS A 256 21.38 0.08 13.22
N GLU A 257 20.33 0.44 12.48
CA GLU A 257 20.41 1.30 11.30
C GLU A 257 19.36 2.44 11.35
N PRO A 258 19.26 3.23 12.44
CA PRO A 258 18.24 4.29 12.54
C PRO A 258 18.30 5.33 11.41
N GLN A 259 19.48 5.54 10.83
CA GLN A 259 19.71 6.46 9.72
C GLN A 259 19.09 6.02 8.38
N ALA A 260 18.80 4.72 8.23
CA ALA A 260 18.21 4.18 7.01
C ALA A 260 16.68 4.35 6.99
N LEU A 261 16.05 4.78 8.10
CA LEU A 261 14.62 5.05 8.16
C LEU A 261 14.24 6.31 7.39
N ASP A 262 13.32 6.19 6.43
CA ASP A 262 12.67 7.35 5.84
C ASP A 262 11.46 7.77 6.69
N PHE A 263 11.74 8.50 7.78
CA PHE A 263 10.70 8.88 8.74
C PHE A 263 9.64 9.80 8.14
N VAL A 264 9.97 10.58 7.10
CA VAL A 264 9.01 11.46 6.42
C VAL A 264 7.99 10.62 5.66
N ARG A 265 8.45 9.64 4.89
CA ARG A 265 7.56 8.74 4.16
C ARG A 265 6.82 7.79 5.10
N GLN A 266 7.49 7.32 6.15
CA GLN A 266 6.90 6.46 7.17
C GLN A 266 5.74 7.15 7.89
N ASN A 267 5.89 8.43 8.27
CA ASN A 267 4.80 9.18 8.88
C ASN A 267 3.60 9.34 7.94
N LYS A 268 3.82 9.62 6.65
CA LYS A 268 2.74 9.63 5.64
C LYS A 268 2.04 8.27 5.54
N TRP A 269 2.81 7.18 5.54
CA TRP A 269 2.27 5.82 5.54
C TRP A 269 1.45 5.53 6.79
N ASN A 270 1.96 5.91 7.97
CA ASN A 270 1.27 5.75 9.23
C ASN A 270 -0.06 6.51 9.25
N ASN A 271 -0.06 7.77 8.80
CA ASN A 271 -1.25 8.61 8.73
C ASN A 271 -2.30 8.03 7.76
N ALA A 272 -1.85 7.46 6.62
CA ALA A 272 -2.74 6.78 5.69
C ALA A 272 -3.38 5.52 6.31
N LEU A 273 -2.58 4.66 6.95
CA LEU A 273 -3.09 3.51 7.70
C LEU A 273 -4.10 3.94 8.78
N TYR A 274 -3.82 5.02 9.50
CA TYR A 274 -4.70 5.53 10.55
C TYR A 274 -6.01 6.05 9.99
N LYS A 275 -5.94 6.81 8.89
CA LYS A 275 -7.10 7.32 8.15
C LYS A 275 -8.05 6.21 7.74
N PHE A 276 -7.53 5.10 7.22
CA PHE A 276 -8.34 4.03 6.65
C PHE A 276 -8.83 2.97 7.66
N GLY A 277 -8.14 2.76 8.80
CA GLY A 277 -8.78 1.94 9.83
C GLY A 277 -8.04 1.68 11.13
N TRP A 278 -6.71 1.63 11.17
CA TRP A 278 -6.03 1.22 12.40
C TRP A 278 -5.84 2.40 13.35
N LYS A 279 -6.19 2.27 14.64
CA LYS A 279 -6.16 3.39 15.59
C LYS A 279 -5.06 3.34 16.63
N ASN A 280 -4.29 2.25 16.67
CA ASN A 280 -3.19 2.09 17.62
C ASN A 280 -2.01 1.35 16.99
N PHE A 281 -0.82 1.95 16.99
CA PHE A 281 0.35 1.37 16.34
C PHE A 281 1.42 1.03 17.37
N LEU A 282 2.03 -0.15 17.20
CA LEU A 282 3.20 -0.55 17.96
C LEU A 282 4.42 -0.42 17.05
N GLY A 283 5.47 0.19 17.60
CA GLY A 283 6.67 0.48 16.84
C GLY A 283 7.81 0.96 17.72
N TRP A 284 8.73 1.67 17.10
CA TRP A 284 9.96 2.12 17.75
C TRP A 284 10.29 3.57 17.39
N SER A 285 10.98 4.24 18.29
CA SER A 285 11.50 5.58 18.14
C SER A 285 12.66 5.62 17.16
N TYR A 286 12.93 6.79 16.60
CA TYR A 286 14.12 7.08 15.82
C TYR A 286 14.83 8.33 16.38
N THR A 287 16.09 8.53 15.98
CA THR A 287 16.87 9.72 16.34
C THR A 287 16.96 10.65 15.14
N SER A 288 16.59 11.92 15.33
CA SER A 288 16.73 12.97 14.32
C SER A 288 17.28 14.24 14.95
N LYS A 289 18.37 14.77 14.38
CA LYS A 289 19.11 15.93 14.91
C LYS A 289 19.45 15.79 16.40
N GLY A 290 19.94 14.61 16.79
CA GLY A 290 20.30 14.29 18.19
C GLY A 290 19.13 14.13 19.17
N LYS A 291 17.87 14.24 18.71
CA LYS A 291 16.69 14.09 19.56
C LYS A 291 15.93 12.80 19.23
N ARG A 292 15.55 12.05 20.26
CA ARG A 292 14.63 10.91 20.12
C ARG A 292 13.25 11.42 19.73
N ARG A 293 12.65 10.81 18.72
CA ARG A 293 11.31 11.10 18.22
C ARG A 293 10.54 9.81 18.01
N TYR A 294 9.23 9.93 18.01
CA TYR A 294 8.33 8.85 17.64
C TYR A 294 7.75 9.10 16.26
N LEU A 295 7.51 8.01 15.53
CA LEU A 295 6.71 8.04 14.32
C LEU A 295 5.25 8.32 14.66
N ASP A 296 4.50 8.86 13.71
CA ASP A 296 3.10 9.22 13.93
C ASP A 296 2.29 8.00 14.37
N HIS A 297 1.37 8.20 15.31
CA HIS A 297 0.52 7.17 15.92
C HIS A 297 1.24 6.10 16.78
N ILE A 298 2.55 6.23 17.02
CA ILE A 298 3.31 5.37 17.94
C ILE A 298 3.62 6.15 19.23
N PRO A 299 2.91 5.91 20.35
CA PRO A 299 3.07 6.72 21.56
C PRO A 299 4.37 6.41 22.33
N LYS A 300 4.91 5.19 22.17
CA LYS A 300 6.11 4.73 22.87
C LYS A 300 6.76 3.55 22.15
N ASN A 301 7.98 3.22 22.56
CA ASN A 301 8.64 1.99 22.11
C ASN A 301 7.87 0.79 22.61
N THR A 302 7.63 -0.16 21.71
CA THR A 302 7.03 -1.44 22.06
C THR A 302 8.07 -2.54 21.87
N ALA A 303 8.23 -3.39 22.89
CA ALA A 303 9.20 -4.49 22.87
C ALA A 303 9.07 -5.31 21.58
N ASN A 304 10.20 -5.66 20.95
CA ASN A 304 10.29 -6.40 19.69
C ASN A 304 9.71 -5.71 18.43
N HIS A 305 9.34 -4.43 18.48
CA HIS A 305 8.83 -3.69 17.32
C HIS A 305 9.87 -2.71 16.73
N PHE A 306 11.16 -2.92 17.03
CA PHE A 306 12.26 -2.15 16.45
C PHE A 306 12.53 -2.48 14.98
N HIS A 307 11.93 -3.54 14.44
CA HIS A 307 12.16 -3.99 13.06
C HIS A 307 10.90 -4.08 12.20
N HIS A 308 9.74 -3.65 12.69
CA HIS A 308 8.50 -3.59 11.91
C HIS A 308 7.51 -2.64 12.60
N LEU A 309 6.60 -2.09 11.81
CA LEU A 309 5.40 -1.43 12.28
C LEU A 309 4.30 -2.47 12.46
N HIS A 310 3.66 -2.49 13.62
CA HIS A 310 2.47 -3.29 13.86
C HIS A 310 1.25 -2.39 13.96
N VAL A 311 0.23 -2.68 13.16
CA VAL A 311 -1.04 -1.94 13.18
C VAL A 311 -2.10 -2.74 13.92
N GLN A 312 -2.80 -2.09 14.85
CA GLN A 312 -3.86 -2.70 15.64
C GLN A 312 -4.96 -1.69 15.99
N GLY A 313 -5.97 -2.14 16.74
CA GLY A 313 -7.16 -1.33 17.03
C GLY A 313 -7.91 -1.00 15.74
N TYR A 314 -8.21 -2.03 14.94
CA TYR A 314 -8.86 -1.87 13.65
C TYR A 314 -10.30 -1.38 13.84
N GLU A 315 -10.55 -0.15 13.41
CA GLU A 315 -11.81 0.59 13.52
C GLU A 315 -11.96 1.53 12.31
N PRO A 316 -12.30 1.00 11.12
CA PRO A 316 -12.50 1.79 9.92
C PRO A 316 -13.76 2.65 9.99
N ASN A 317 -13.78 3.74 9.22
CA ASN A 317 -15.02 4.47 8.94
C ASN A 317 -15.86 3.67 7.93
N PHE A 318 -16.55 2.65 8.46
CA PHE A 318 -17.21 1.62 7.67
C PHE A 318 -18.72 1.72 7.74
N LYS A 319 -19.37 1.53 6.58
CA LYS A 319 -20.82 1.39 6.49
C LYS A 319 -21.21 0.25 5.56
N GLU A 320 -22.15 -0.55 5.99
CA GLU A 320 -22.80 -1.52 5.12
C GLU A 320 -24.06 -0.92 4.48
N ILE A 321 -24.18 -1.06 3.17
CA ILE A 321 -25.30 -0.55 2.37
C ILE A 321 -26.07 -1.75 1.82
N ARG A 322 -27.34 -1.83 2.24
CA ARG A 322 -28.30 -2.84 1.77
C ARG A 322 -29.31 -2.18 0.81
N PRO A 323 -29.79 -2.93 -0.20
CA PRO A 323 -30.65 -2.41 -1.26
C PRO A 323 -32.13 -2.30 -0.89
#